data_AF-A0A3M3AI47-F1
#
_entry.id   AF-A0A3M3AI47-F1
#
_cell.length_a   1.000
_cell.length_b   1.000
_cell.length_c   1.000
_cell.angle_alpha   90.00
_cell.angle_beta   90.00
_cell.angle_gamma   90.00
#
_symmetry.space_group_name_H-M   'P 1'
#
loop_
_entity.id
_entity.type
_entity.pdbx_description
1 polymer ?
#
loop_
_entity_poly.entity_id
_entity_poly.type
_entity_poly.pdbx_seq_one_letter_code
_entity_poly.pdbx_strand_id
1 'polypeptide(L)'
;METGRRAIRCWRNPSAPTLKLRIPLKEDRLPMPISFKRRPLLRVLLVGLFAALLAPSSYAADPAKRLRIGITLHPYYSYVSNIVGDKADVVPLIPAGFNPHAYEPRAEDIKRIGSLDVIVLNGVGHDEF
;
A
#
# COMPACT_ATOMS: atom_id res chain seq x y z
N MET A 1 5.84 29.66 18.16
CA MET A 1 4.90 28.65 18.70
C MET A 1 5.72 27.63 19.47
N GLU A 2 5.63 27.69 20.79
CA GLU A 2 6.53 27.10 21.77
C GLU A 2 6.38 25.58 21.92
N THR A 3 7.53 24.91 21.94
CA THR A 3 7.75 23.52 22.32
C THR A 3 7.33 23.23 23.77
N GLY A 4 6.30 22.41 23.95
CA GLY A 4 5.86 21.93 25.26
C GLY A 4 6.79 20.87 25.85
N ARG A 5 7.66 21.26 26.80
CA ARG A 5 8.35 20.32 27.71
C ARG A 5 7.60 20.28 29.04
N ARG A 6 6.84 19.22 29.29
CA ARG A 6 6.33 18.91 30.63
C ARG A 6 7.47 18.36 31.49
N ALA A 7 7.95 19.18 32.41
CA ALA A 7 8.85 18.75 33.47
C ALA A 7 8.08 17.88 34.48
N ILE A 8 8.41 16.59 34.55
CA ILE A 8 7.92 15.70 35.60
C ILE A 8 8.76 15.98 36.85
N ARG A 9 8.16 16.68 37.81
CA ARG A 9 8.76 17.05 39.09
C ARG A 9 8.74 15.83 40.01
N CYS A 10 9.89 15.19 40.22
CA CYS A 10 10.02 14.03 41.09
C CYS A 10 9.85 14.49 42.56
N TRP A 11 8.79 14.01 43.22
CA TRP A 11 8.53 14.27 44.64
C TRP A 11 9.54 13.48 45.49
N ARG A 12 10.35 14.18 46.29
CA ARG A 12 11.38 13.58 47.16
C ARG A 12 10.89 13.62 48.60
N ASN A 13 10.66 12.45 49.19
CA ASN A 13 10.19 12.29 50.56
C ASN A 13 11.32 12.67 51.57
N PRO A 14 11.13 13.71 52.42
CA PRO A 14 12.20 14.26 53.25
C PRO A 14 12.49 13.49 54.56
N SER A 15 11.81 12.37 54.85
CA SER A 15 11.94 11.62 56.11
C SER A 15 12.63 10.25 55.98
N ALA A 16 13.37 9.99 54.90
CA ALA A 16 14.13 8.74 54.77
C ALA A 16 15.44 8.79 55.60
N PRO A 17 15.68 7.84 56.53
CA PRO A 17 16.90 7.79 57.33
C PRO A 17 18.12 7.47 56.45
N THR A 18 19.20 8.24 56.63
CA THR A 18 20.48 8.06 55.94
C THR A 18 21.26 6.88 56.51
N LEU A 19 20.89 5.67 56.09
CA LEU A 19 21.68 4.46 56.36
C LEU A 19 22.98 4.52 55.55
N LYS A 20 24.07 4.96 56.19
CA LYS A 20 25.45 4.77 55.71
C LYS A 20 25.80 3.27 55.81
N LEU A 21 25.40 2.51 54.79
CA LEU A 21 25.88 1.14 54.64
C LEU A 21 27.30 1.18 54.05
N ARG A 22 28.29 0.95 54.91
CA ARG A 22 29.70 0.84 54.54
C ARG A 22 29.93 -0.56 53.97
N ILE A 23 29.80 -0.68 52.66
CA ILE A 23 30.05 -1.93 51.95
C ILE A 23 31.58 -2.11 51.84
N PRO A 24 32.15 -3.25 52.27
CA PRO A 24 33.55 -3.53 52.00
C PRO A 24 33.72 -3.70 50.48
N LEU A 25 34.62 -2.94 49.86
CA LEU A 25 35.02 -3.19 48.48
C LEU A 25 35.73 -4.54 48.46
N LYS A 26 34.98 -5.58 48.11
CA LYS A 26 35.54 -6.83 47.65
C LYS A 26 36.13 -6.52 46.28
N GLU A 27 37.45 -6.60 46.19
CA GLU A 27 38.19 -6.55 44.94
C GLU A 27 37.72 -7.73 44.08
N ASP A 28 36.64 -7.51 43.32
CA ASP A 28 36.08 -8.50 42.42
C ASP A 28 37.07 -8.66 41.27
N ARG A 29 37.69 -9.84 41.26
CA ARG A 29 38.60 -10.31 40.22
C ARG A 29 38.00 -9.99 38.85
N LEU A 30 38.68 -9.12 38.11
CA LEU A 30 38.35 -8.81 36.72
C LEU A 30 38.21 -10.12 35.92
N PRO A 31 37.14 -10.30 35.13
CA PRO A 31 37.04 -11.44 34.24
C PRO A 31 38.19 -11.41 33.23
N MET A 32 38.70 -12.60 32.88
CA MET A 32 39.84 -12.78 31.96
C MET A 32 39.72 -11.91 30.70
N PRO A 33 40.85 -11.46 30.12
CA PRO A 33 40.81 -10.76 28.85
C PRO A 33 40.21 -11.68 27.78
N ILE A 34 39.01 -11.33 27.32
CA ILE A 34 38.35 -11.99 26.20
C ILE A 34 39.21 -11.72 24.96
N SER A 35 40.04 -12.69 24.58
CA SER A 35 40.85 -12.60 23.38
C SER A 35 39.93 -12.65 22.16
N PHE A 36 39.60 -11.48 21.63
CA PHE A 36 38.89 -11.33 20.36
C PHE A 36 39.83 -11.78 19.23
N LYS A 37 39.90 -13.09 18.96
CA LYS A 37 40.56 -13.58 17.74
C LYS A 37 39.79 -12.99 16.55
N ARG A 38 40.45 -12.12 15.79
CA ARG A 38 39.91 -11.52 14.56
C ARG A 38 39.58 -12.67 13.60
N ARG A 39 38.29 -12.99 13.43
CA ARG A 39 37.79 -13.97 12.46
C ARG A 39 37.21 -13.20 11.26
N PRO A 40 38.05 -12.78 10.29
CA PRO A 40 37.60 -11.96 9.17
C PRO A 40 36.56 -12.70 8.31
N LEU A 41 36.67 -14.03 8.22
CA LEU A 41 35.72 -14.90 7.54
C LEU A 41 34.28 -14.79 8.08
N LEU A 42 34.11 -14.69 9.41
CA LEU A 42 32.78 -14.55 10.01
C LEU A 42 32.14 -13.20 9.68
N ARG A 43 32.97 -12.14 9.56
CA ARG A 43 32.49 -10.80 9.20
C ARG A 43 32.08 -10.74 7.73
N VAL A 44 32.85 -11.36 6.84
CA VAL A 44 32.50 -11.43 5.41
C VAL A 44 31.19 -12.19 5.22
N LEU A 45 31.00 -13.29 5.95
CA LEU A 45 29.78 -14.10 5.87
C LEU A 45 28.56 -13.35 6.42
N LEU A 46 28.72 -12.58 7.51
CA LEU A 46 27.65 -11.74 8.06
C LEU A 46 27.29 -10.56 7.13
N VAL A 47 28.29 -9.92 6.51
CA VAL A 47 28.05 -8.83 5.54
C VAL A 47 27.37 -9.36 4.27
N GLY A 48 27.80 -10.53 3.78
CA GLY A 48 27.17 -11.18 2.63
C GLY A 48 25.72 -11.57 2.90
N LEU A 49 25.42 -12.12 4.08
CA LEU A 49 24.05 -12.46 4.48
C LEU A 49 23.19 -11.21 4.66
N PHE A 50 23.73 -10.13 5.23
CA PHE A 50 23.02 -8.86 5.36
C PHE A 50 22.71 -8.22 4.00
N ALA A 51 23.65 -8.29 3.05
CA ALA A 51 23.43 -7.82 1.69
C ALA A 51 22.35 -8.62 0.96
N ALA A 52 22.28 -9.93 1.17
CA ALA A 52 21.23 -10.77 0.60
C ALA A 52 19.83 -10.48 1.18
N LEU A 53 19.73 -10.07 2.45
CA LEU A 53 18.47 -9.66 3.08
C LEU A 53 17.96 -8.29 2.61
N LEU A 54 18.83 -7.42 2.08
CA LEU A 54 18.43 -6.12 1.51
C LEU A 54 18.10 -6.19 0.01
N ALA A 55 18.17 -7.36 -0.61
CA ALA A 55 17.78 -7.49 -2.01
C ALA A 55 16.27 -7.21 -2.17
N PRO A 56 15.87 -6.27 -3.06
CA PRO A 56 14.46 -6.00 -3.29
C PRO A 56 13.80 -7.23 -3.92
N SER A 57 12.92 -7.88 -3.16
CA SER A 57 12.03 -8.92 -3.69
C SER A 57 11.10 -8.28 -4.72
N SER A 58 11.39 -8.52 -6.00
CA SER A 58 10.54 -8.09 -7.10
C SER A 58 9.32 -9.01 -7.14
N TYR A 59 8.25 -8.59 -6.45
CA TYR A 59 6.96 -9.25 -6.56
C TYR A 59 6.32 -8.79 -7.88
N ALA A 60 6.36 -9.64 -8.91
CA ALA A 60 5.59 -9.40 -10.11
C ALA A 60 4.11 -9.52 -9.74
N ALA A 61 3.41 -8.40 -9.67
CA ALA A 61 1.96 -8.41 -9.55
C ALA A 61 1.37 -9.04 -10.80
N ASP A 62 0.54 -10.07 -10.63
CA ASP A 62 -0.28 -10.63 -11.71
C ASP A 62 -1.11 -9.47 -12.28
N PRO A 63 -1.16 -9.25 -13.62
CA PRO A 63 -2.02 -8.22 -14.19
C PRO A 63 -3.45 -8.43 -13.72
N ALA A 64 -3.89 -7.56 -12.81
CA ALA A 64 -5.25 -7.59 -12.30
C ALA A 64 -6.22 -7.51 -13.49
N LYS A 65 -7.23 -8.40 -13.50
CA LYS A 65 -8.31 -8.38 -14.50
C LYS A 65 -8.85 -6.95 -14.60
N ARG A 66 -8.74 -6.35 -15.78
CA ARG A 66 -9.27 -5.00 -16.02
C ARG A 66 -10.79 -5.02 -15.97
N LEU A 67 -11.35 -4.02 -15.30
CA LEU A 67 -12.79 -3.80 -15.25
C LEU A 67 -13.30 -3.42 -16.63
N ARG A 68 -14.41 -4.02 -17.08
CA ARG A 68 -15.04 -3.69 -18.36
C ARG A 68 -16.28 -2.84 -18.13
N ILE A 69 -16.23 -1.59 -18.58
CA ILE A 69 -17.27 -0.59 -18.36
C ILE A 69 -18.01 -0.31 -19.67
N GLY A 70 -19.29 -0.62 -19.74
CA GLY A 70 -20.15 -0.26 -20.85
C GLY A 70 -20.60 1.20 -20.81
N ILE A 71 -20.70 1.84 -21.96
CA ILE A 71 -21.30 3.17 -22.12
C ILE A 71 -22.34 3.13 -23.25
N THR A 72 -23.49 3.77 -23.03
CA THR A 72 -24.59 3.85 -24.01
C THR A 72 -24.38 4.96 -25.03
N LEU A 73 -23.84 6.10 -24.61
CA LEU A 73 -23.69 7.30 -25.44
C LEU A 73 -22.23 7.70 -25.61
N HIS A 74 -21.87 8.13 -26.81
CA HIS A 74 -20.51 8.55 -27.17
C HIS A 74 -19.89 9.61 -26.22
N PRO A 75 -20.61 10.63 -25.73
CA PRO A 75 -20.04 11.60 -24.78
C PRO A 75 -19.48 10.95 -23.50
N TYR A 76 -20.12 9.88 -23.01
CA TYR A 76 -19.66 9.16 -21.83
C TYR A 76 -18.36 8.41 -22.03
N TYR A 77 -18.02 8.05 -23.27
CA TYR A 77 -16.71 7.45 -23.55
C TYR A 77 -15.58 8.39 -23.10
N SER A 78 -15.67 9.69 -23.43
CA SER A 78 -14.65 10.67 -23.06
C SER A 78 -14.58 10.85 -21.54
N TYR A 79 -15.71 11.00 -20.87
CA TYR A 79 -15.72 11.22 -19.42
C TYR A 79 -15.19 10.01 -18.66
N VAL A 80 -15.71 8.82 -18.97
CA VAL A 80 -15.33 7.59 -18.28
C VAL A 80 -13.87 7.25 -18.56
N SER A 81 -13.41 7.32 -19.81
CA SER A 81 -12.02 7.00 -20.16
C SER A 81 -11.02 7.92 -19.46
N ASN A 82 -11.31 9.22 -19.36
CA ASN A 82 -10.45 10.16 -18.64
C ASN A 82 -10.44 9.93 -17.13
N ILE A 83 -11.54 9.45 -16.54
CA ILE A 83 -11.63 9.15 -15.11
C ILE A 83 -10.88 7.85 -14.78
N VAL A 84 -11.06 6.80 -15.58
CA VAL A 84 -10.55 5.46 -15.26
C VAL A 84 -9.11 5.23 -15.72
N GLY A 85 -8.65 5.96 -16.73
CA GLY A 85 -7.29 5.84 -17.26
C GLY A 85 -6.98 4.40 -17.71
N ASP A 86 -5.90 3.85 -17.19
CA ASP A 86 -5.38 2.51 -17.51
C ASP A 86 -5.94 1.39 -16.61
N LYS A 87 -6.88 1.70 -15.71
CA LYS A 87 -7.41 0.76 -14.72
C LYS A 87 -8.60 -0.06 -15.22
N ALA A 88 -9.23 0.37 -16.30
CA ALA A 88 -10.43 -0.25 -16.85
C ALA A 88 -10.49 -0.07 -18.37
N ASP A 89 -11.23 -0.96 -19.03
CA ASP A 89 -11.52 -0.88 -20.45
C ASP A 89 -12.94 -0.32 -20.64
N VAL A 90 -13.05 0.79 -21.39
CA VAL A 90 -14.33 1.44 -21.70
C VAL A 90 -14.84 0.93 -23.05
N VAL A 91 -16.07 0.42 -23.06
CA VAL A 91 -16.64 -0.31 -24.19
C VAL A 91 -17.95 0.34 -24.63
N PRO A 92 -18.02 0.96 -25.83
CA PRO A 92 -19.28 1.44 -26.39
C PRO A 92 -20.24 0.27 -26.67
N LEU A 93 -21.46 0.38 -26.18
CA LEU A 93 -22.53 -0.57 -26.49
C LEU A 93 -22.99 -0.41 -27.94
N ILE A 94 -23.17 0.83 -28.37
CA ILE A 94 -23.57 1.19 -29.73
C ILE A 94 -22.31 1.22 -30.61
N PRO A 95 -22.25 0.44 -31.71
CA PRO A 95 -21.10 0.44 -32.60
C PRO A 95 -20.85 1.82 -33.25
N ALA A 96 -19.61 2.08 -33.60
CA ALA A 96 -19.25 3.31 -34.31
C ALA A 96 -20.05 3.42 -35.63
N GLY A 97 -20.52 4.63 -35.94
CA GLY A 97 -21.28 4.92 -37.15
C GLY A 97 -22.80 4.74 -37.03
N PHE A 98 -23.32 4.28 -35.88
CA PHE A 98 -24.75 4.22 -35.62
C PHE A 98 -25.25 5.47 -34.89
N ASN A 99 -26.47 5.89 -35.20
CA ASN A 99 -27.16 6.95 -34.46
C ASN A 99 -27.72 6.36 -33.15
N PRO A 100 -27.29 6.84 -31.97
CA PRO A 100 -27.79 6.33 -30.70
C PRO A 100 -29.29 6.51 -30.52
N HIS A 101 -29.90 7.56 -31.08
CA HIS A 101 -31.34 7.83 -30.94
C HIS A 101 -32.24 6.94 -31.80
N ALA A 102 -31.66 6.12 -32.68
CA ALA A 102 -32.37 5.21 -33.56
C ALA A 102 -31.75 3.80 -33.53
N TYR A 103 -30.97 3.52 -32.49
CA TYR A 103 -30.30 2.22 -32.35
C TYR A 103 -31.27 1.20 -31.76
N GLU A 104 -31.43 0.06 -32.43
CA GLU A 104 -32.21 -1.06 -31.93
C GLU A 104 -31.24 -2.15 -31.41
N PRO A 105 -31.24 -2.47 -30.11
CA PRO A 105 -30.36 -3.49 -29.54
C PRO A 105 -30.61 -4.87 -30.15
N ARG A 106 -29.52 -5.54 -30.55
CA ARG A 106 -29.57 -6.90 -31.08
C ARG A 106 -29.36 -7.91 -29.96
N ALA A 107 -29.74 -9.16 -30.21
CA ALA A 107 -29.47 -10.26 -29.28
C ALA A 107 -27.97 -10.42 -28.93
N GLU A 108 -27.09 -10.06 -29.87
CA GLU A 108 -25.63 -10.04 -29.67
C GLU A 108 -25.20 -8.96 -28.65
N ASP A 109 -25.86 -7.80 -28.65
CA ASP A 109 -25.57 -6.72 -27.71
C ASP A 109 -25.98 -7.11 -26.29
N ILE A 110 -27.13 -7.77 -26.14
CA ILE A 110 -27.59 -8.31 -24.85
C ILE A 110 -26.58 -9.32 -24.29
N LYS A 111 -26.07 -10.22 -25.14
CA LYS A 111 -25.00 -11.15 -24.74
C LYS A 111 -23.73 -10.42 -24.34
N ARG A 112 -23.35 -9.37 -25.08
CA ARG A 112 -22.16 -8.55 -24.79
C ARG A 112 -22.32 -7.81 -23.46
N ILE A 113 -23.50 -7.28 -23.16
CA ILE A 113 -23.85 -6.65 -21.88
C ILE A 113 -23.59 -7.60 -20.71
N GLY A 114 -23.95 -8.88 -20.84
CA GLY A 114 -23.67 -9.90 -19.83
C GLY A 114 -22.18 -10.17 -19.56
N SER A 115 -21.27 -9.66 -20.40
CA SER A 115 -19.81 -9.77 -20.23
C SER A 115 -19.16 -8.53 -19.62
N LEU A 116 -19.95 -7.49 -19.33
CA LEU A 116 -19.51 -6.25 -18.71
C LEU A 116 -19.64 -6.34 -17.18
N ASP A 117 -18.75 -5.66 -16.47
CA ASP A 117 -18.80 -5.60 -15.01
C ASP A 117 -19.66 -4.42 -14.52
N VAL A 118 -19.69 -3.32 -15.28
CA VAL A 118 -20.44 -2.09 -14.97
C VAL A 118 -20.98 -1.47 -16.27
N ILE A 119 -22.13 -0.79 -16.20
CA ILE A 119 -22.67 0.02 -17.29
C ILE A 119 -22.98 1.43 -16.79
N VAL A 120 -22.63 2.44 -17.59
CA VAL A 120 -22.98 3.84 -17.39
C VAL A 120 -24.13 4.19 -18.33
N LEU A 121 -25.25 4.60 -17.72
CA LEU A 121 -26.47 5.04 -18.38
C LEU A 121 -26.68 6.53 -18.13
N ASN A 122 -27.31 7.22 -19.07
CA ASN A 122 -27.81 8.58 -18.91
C ASN A 122 -28.98 8.64 -17.91
N GLY A 123 -29.92 7.71 -18.01
CA GLY A 123 -31.03 7.57 -17.06
C GLY A 123 -32.14 8.64 -17.14
N VAL A 124 -32.09 9.58 -18.08
CA VAL A 124 -33.18 10.58 -18.31
C VAL A 124 -33.83 10.42 -19.69
N GLY A 125 -33.90 9.19 -20.19
CA GLY A 125 -34.62 8.83 -21.42
C GLY A 125 -33.76 8.73 -22.69
N HIS A 126 -32.47 9.08 -22.64
CA HIS A 126 -31.59 8.99 -23.83
C HIS A 126 -31.14 7.56 -24.17
N ASP A 127 -31.32 6.61 -23.25
CA ASP A 127 -30.97 5.19 -23.44
C ASP A 127 -32.22 4.30 -23.55
N GLU A 128 -33.39 4.91 -23.77
CA GLU A 128 -34.62 4.18 -24.05
C GLU A 128 -34.59 3.77 -25.52
N PHE A 129 -34.22 2.51 -25.73
CA PHE A 129 -34.28 1.79 -27.00
C PHE A 129 -35.28 0.64 -26.87
#